data_AF-A0A1W6MGB6-F1
#
_entry.id   AF-A0A1W6MGB6-F1
#
_cell.length_a   1.000
_cell.length_b   1.000
_cell.length_c   1.000
_cell.angle_alpha   90.00
_cell.angle_beta   90.00
_cell.angle_gamma   90.00
#
_symmetry.space_group_name_H-M   'P 1'
#
loop_
_entity.id
_entity.type
_entity.pdbx_description
1 polymer ?
#
loop_
_entity_poly.entity_id
_entity_poly.type
_entity_poly.pdbx_seq_one_letter_code
_entity_poly.pdbx_strand_id
1 'polypeptide(L)'
;MIGKMVTGVGNLKAETSMQDRKKYYKPFLAEKKNLVQIRHYNQNDSLINGWRRLSGQNIPILLIHNVKTDKYYSLSCYEDIEGDVEAINNKNFSELVEADSTRIKLVADYMQETIAFKELSADYQPDNSNELEAFYVGGIWTGKKLRKRVQPITEIENLRSIYLIELSKLEASK
;
A
#
# COMPACT_ATOMS: atom_id res chain seq x y z
N MET A 1 6.12 -7.86 21.25
CA MET A 1 7.50 -7.32 21.39
C MET A 1 8.21 -7.21 20.05
N ILE A 2 8.15 -8.23 19.17
CA ILE A 2 8.76 -8.24 17.82
C ILE A 2 8.39 -7.01 16.98
N GLY A 3 7.11 -6.66 16.89
CA GLY A 3 6.71 -5.57 16.03
C GLY A 3 7.31 -4.21 16.44
N LYS A 4 7.42 -3.88 17.74
CA LYS A 4 8.05 -2.64 18.21
C LYS A 4 9.53 -2.57 17.82
N MET A 5 10.23 -3.71 17.83
CA MET A 5 11.63 -3.80 17.38
C MET A 5 11.77 -3.62 15.87
N VAL A 6 10.78 -4.04 15.08
CA VAL A 6 10.83 -3.97 13.61
C VAL A 6 10.39 -2.60 13.09
N THR A 7 9.39 -1.97 13.71
CA THR A 7 8.75 -0.76 13.17
C THR A 7 9.02 0.51 13.95
N GLY A 8 9.58 0.40 15.17
CA GLY A 8 9.71 1.53 16.11
C GLY A 8 8.38 1.98 16.75
N VAL A 9 7.24 1.36 16.42
CA VAL A 9 5.92 1.77 16.92
C VAL A 9 5.59 1.07 18.24
N GLY A 10 5.30 1.86 19.28
CA GLY A 10 5.05 1.37 20.64
C GLY A 10 3.80 0.51 20.80
N ASN A 11 2.74 0.77 20.01
CA ASN A 11 1.44 0.09 20.09
C ASN A 11 1.01 -0.44 18.72
N LEU A 12 1.72 -1.45 18.23
CA LEU A 12 1.26 -2.19 17.06
C LEU A 12 0.02 -3.01 17.42
N LYS A 13 -1.11 -2.64 16.80
CA LYS A 13 -2.30 -3.47 16.84
C LYS A 13 -2.10 -4.65 15.88
N ALA A 14 -1.85 -5.82 16.44
CA ALA A 14 -1.73 -7.06 15.67
C ALA A 14 -3.04 -7.45 14.98
N GLU A 15 -4.18 -7.05 15.56
CA GLU A 15 -5.52 -7.26 15.02
C GLU A 15 -6.25 -5.93 14.89
N THR A 16 -6.98 -5.77 13.79
CA THR A 16 -7.81 -4.58 13.53
C THR A 16 -9.11 -4.97 12.85
N SER A 17 -10.21 -4.34 13.27
CA SER A 17 -11.52 -4.55 12.66
C SER A 17 -11.59 -3.96 11.24
N MET A 18 -12.48 -4.49 10.41
CA MET A 18 -12.71 -3.92 9.08
C MET A 18 -13.24 -2.48 9.15
N GLN A 19 -14.05 -2.14 10.17
CA GLN A 19 -14.56 -0.78 10.35
C GLN A 19 -13.43 0.22 10.61
N ASP A 20 -12.45 -0.15 11.43
CA ASP A 20 -11.28 0.70 11.69
C ASP A 20 -10.43 0.89 10.44
N ARG A 21 -10.26 -0.16 9.63
CA ARG A 21 -9.55 -0.10 8.34
C ARG A 21 -10.23 0.84 7.37
N LYS A 22 -11.54 0.68 7.16
CA LYS A 22 -12.32 1.58 6.30
C LYS A 22 -12.23 3.03 6.78
N LYS A 23 -12.35 3.26 8.09
CA LYS A 23 -12.22 4.61 8.66
C LYS A 23 -10.83 5.19 8.45
N TYR A 24 -9.79 4.37 8.60
CA TYR A 24 -8.41 4.80 8.41
C TYR A 24 -8.12 5.12 6.94
N TYR A 25 -8.47 4.22 6.03
CA TYR A 25 -8.23 4.33 4.58
C TYR A 25 -9.29 5.13 3.82
N LYS A 26 -10.29 5.71 4.52
CA LYS A 26 -11.34 6.53 3.92
C LYS A 26 -10.84 7.54 2.87
N PRO A 27 -9.70 8.25 3.04
CA PRO A 27 -9.21 9.16 2.01
C PRO A 27 -8.90 8.49 0.67
N PHE A 28 -8.34 7.27 0.70
CA PHE A 28 -8.10 6.49 -0.54
C PHE A 28 -9.40 5.99 -1.14
N LEU A 29 -10.37 5.61 -0.30
CA LEU A 29 -11.66 5.07 -0.71
C LEU A 29 -12.64 6.14 -1.24
N ALA A 30 -12.41 7.41 -0.89
CA ALA A 30 -13.27 8.52 -1.28
C ALA A 30 -13.07 8.91 -2.76
N GLU A 31 -11.86 8.71 -3.28
CA GLU A 31 -11.54 8.97 -4.68
C GLU A 31 -12.13 7.86 -5.55
N LYS A 32 -13.13 8.22 -6.36
CA LYS A 32 -13.90 7.27 -7.16
C LYS A 32 -13.23 6.83 -8.46
N LYS A 33 -12.00 7.31 -8.73
CA LYS A 33 -11.30 7.15 -10.01
C LYS A 33 -10.59 5.80 -10.16
N ASN A 34 -10.20 5.17 -9.04
CA ASN A 34 -9.32 4.02 -9.03
C ASN A 34 -9.94 2.84 -8.28
N LEU A 35 -9.57 1.60 -8.63
CA LEU A 35 -9.94 0.43 -7.83
C LEU A 35 -9.08 0.39 -6.56
N VAL A 36 -9.69 0.46 -5.39
CA VAL A 36 -8.96 0.36 -4.11
C VAL A 36 -9.22 -0.99 -3.45
N GLN A 37 -8.16 -1.73 -3.15
CA GLN A 37 -8.25 -3.05 -2.50
C GLN A 37 -7.51 -3.02 -1.17
N ILE A 38 -8.24 -3.26 -0.07
CA ILE A 38 -7.62 -3.45 1.24
C ILE A 38 -7.33 -4.93 1.41
N ARG A 39 -6.05 -5.29 1.43
CA ARG A 39 -5.59 -6.68 1.59
C ARG A 39 -5.07 -6.93 2.99
N HIS A 40 -5.31 -8.12 3.53
CA HIS A 40 -4.88 -8.46 4.89
C HIS A 40 -4.57 -9.94 5.05
N TYR A 41 -3.81 -10.28 6.08
CA TYR A 41 -3.53 -11.67 6.43
C TYR A 41 -4.75 -12.40 6.97
N ASN A 42 -4.92 -13.63 6.51
CA ASN A 42 -5.93 -14.55 7.01
C ASN A 42 -5.41 -15.40 8.20
N GLN A 43 -4.09 -15.61 8.30
CA GLN A 43 -3.47 -16.52 9.27
C GLN A 43 -2.38 -15.85 10.11
N ASN A 44 -2.22 -16.30 11.36
CA ASN A 44 -1.26 -15.73 12.33
C ASN A 44 0.20 -15.93 11.90
N ASP A 45 0.54 -17.08 11.32
CA ASP A 45 1.91 -17.39 10.92
C ASP A 45 2.38 -16.49 9.76
N SER A 46 1.47 -16.18 8.82
CA SER A 46 1.71 -15.22 7.75
C SER A 46 1.97 -13.82 8.29
N LEU A 47 1.28 -13.40 9.36
CA LEU A 47 1.52 -12.11 10.00
C LEU A 47 2.94 -12.04 10.60
N ILE A 48 3.36 -13.05 11.37
CA ILE A 48 4.70 -13.10 11.98
C ILE A 48 5.79 -13.11 10.92
N ASN A 49 5.63 -13.94 9.88
CA ASN A 49 6.56 -13.98 8.75
C ASN A 49 6.60 -12.63 8.02
N GLY A 50 5.44 -12.00 7.84
CA GLY A 50 5.33 -10.68 7.26
C GLY A 50 6.09 -9.63 8.06
N TRP A 51 5.98 -9.62 9.38
CA TRP A 51 6.76 -8.73 10.24
C TRP A 51 8.26 -8.97 10.16
N ARG A 52 8.71 -10.24 10.13
CA ARG A 52 10.13 -10.55 10.04
C ARG A 52 10.73 -10.05 8.72
N ARG A 53 10.00 -10.15 7.61
CA ARG A 53 10.43 -9.64 6.30
C ARG A 53 10.57 -8.12 6.24
N LEU A 54 9.94 -7.38 7.17
CA LEU A 54 10.06 -5.93 7.28
C LEU A 54 11.29 -5.49 8.08
N SER A 55 12.02 -6.41 8.70
CA SER A 55 13.24 -6.06 9.42
C SER A 55 14.25 -5.41 8.48
N GLY A 56 14.63 -4.17 8.79
CA GLY A 56 15.55 -3.38 7.95
C GLY A 56 14.90 -2.66 6.76
N GLN A 57 13.57 -2.68 6.64
CA GLN A 57 12.83 -1.93 5.62
C GLN A 57 12.18 -0.69 6.23
N ASN A 58 12.19 0.43 5.50
CA ASN A 58 11.42 1.61 5.87
C ASN A 58 9.94 1.35 5.58
N ILE A 59 9.08 1.63 6.56
CA ILE A 59 7.62 1.45 6.45
C ILE A 59 6.94 2.83 6.53
N PRO A 60 5.94 3.13 5.68
CA PRO A 60 5.34 2.25 4.66
C PRO A 60 6.30 1.96 3.50
N ILE A 61 6.02 0.88 2.78
CA ILE A 61 6.63 0.63 1.47
C ILE A 61 5.63 1.10 0.43
N LEU A 62 6.08 1.95 -0.49
CA LEU A 62 5.28 2.49 -1.59
C LEU A 62 5.94 2.11 -2.90
N LEU A 63 5.25 1.31 -3.72
CA LEU A 63 5.70 0.99 -5.07
C LEU A 63 4.66 1.40 -6.10
N ILE A 64 5.13 1.84 -7.27
CA ILE A 64 4.32 1.96 -8.49
C ILE A 64 4.82 0.92 -9.50
N HIS A 65 3.90 0.13 -10.02
CA HIS A 65 4.14 -0.80 -11.09
C HIS A 65 3.57 -0.24 -12.39
N ASN A 66 4.41 -0.09 -13.39
CA ASN A 66 4.00 0.19 -14.76
C ASN A 66 3.77 -1.14 -15.48
N VAL A 67 2.50 -1.52 -15.64
CA VAL A 67 2.07 -2.82 -16.16
C VAL A 67 2.46 -3.02 -17.62
N LYS A 68 2.63 -1.94 -18.41
CA LYS A 68 3.08 -2.05 -19.81
C LYS A 68 4.54 -2.42 -19.95
N THR A 69 5.37 -1.95 -19.03
CA THR A 69 6.82 -2.14 -19.06
C THR A 69 7.32 -3.18 -18.07
N ASP A 70 6.44 -3.67 -17.20
CA ASP A 70 6.76 -4.57 -16.08
C ASP A 70 7.83 -3.98 -15.13
N LYS A 71 7.85 -2.64 -15.01
CA LYS A 71 8.81 -1.92 -14.18
C LYS A 71 8.18 -1.45 -12.88
N TYR A 72 8.95 -1.56 -11.81
CA TYR A 72 8.55 -1.11 -10.47
C TYR A 72 9.41 0.07 -10.03
N TYR A 73 8.77 1.09 -9.47
CA TYR A 73 9.43 2.29 -8.96
C TYR A 73 9.10 2.45 -7.47
N SER A 74 10.11 2.75 -6.68
CA SER A 74 9.91 3.10 -5.26
C SER A 74 9.50 4.56 -5.17
N LEU A 75 8.40 4.84 -4.49
CA LEU A 75 8.06 6.21 -4.14
C LEU A 75 8.70 6.59 -2.81
N SER A 76 9.13 7.84 -2.74
CA SER A 76 9.54 8.50 -1.53
C SER A 76 8.41 8.44 -0.53
N CYS A 77 8.69 7.85 0.63
CA CYS A 77 7.84 8.08 1.78
C CYS A 77 8.20 9.47 2.32
N TYR A 78 7.22 10.22 2.80
CA TYR A 78 7.41 11.51 3.49
C TYR A 78 7.27 12.78 2.64
N GLU A 79 8.35 13.55 2.41
CA GLU A 79 8.26 14.95 1.96
C GLU A 79 8.25 15.09 0.43
N ASP A 80 8.81 14.12 -0.30
CA ASP A 80 9.02 14.24 -1.75
C ASP A 80 7.99 13.48 -2.60
N ILE A 81 6.99 12.85 -1.98
CA ILE A 81 6.01 12.03 -2.72
C ILE A 81 5.17 12.85 -3.70
N GLU A 82 4.92 14.12 -3.40
CA GLU A 82 4.21 15.02 -4.33
C GLU A 82 5.03 15.21 -5.62
N GLY A 83 6.36 15.31 -5.49
CA GLY A 83 7.28 15.37 -6.63
C GLY A 83 7.30 14.07 -7.43
N ASP A 84 7.28 12.91 -6.77
CA ASP A 84 7.19 11.62 -7.47
C ASP A 84 5.87 11.50 -8.24
N VAL A 85 4.75 11.93 -7.63
CA VAL A 85 3.43 11.94 -8.28
C VAL A 85 3.43 12.87 -9.49
N GLU A 86 4.01 14.06 -9.38
CA GLU A 86 4.17 15.00 -10.48
C GLU A 86 5.01 14.39 -11.62
N ALA A 87 6.15 13.77 -11.30
CA ALA A 87 6.99 13.10 -12.29
C ALA A 87 6.23 11.98 -13.02
N ILE A 88 5.44 11.18 -12.30
CA ILE A 88 4.62 10.11 -12.88
C ILE A 88 3.55 10.69 -13.82
N ASN A 89 2.83 11.73 -13.39
CA ASN A 89 1.80 12.37 -14.21
C ASN A 89 2.39 13.00 -15.48
N ASN A 90 3.61 13.51 -15.39
CA ASN A 90 4.38 14.01 -16.53
C ASN A 90 5.07 12.91 -17.36
N LYS A 91 4.85 11.63 -17.03
CA LYS A 91 5.45 10.44 -17.66
C LYS A 91 6.99 10.42 -17.60
N ASN A 92 7.57 11.10 -16.62
CA ASN A 92 9.01 11.22 -16.40
C ASN A 92 9.52 10.17 -15.41
N PHE A 93 9.47 8.89 -15.81
CA PHE A 93 9.91 7.79 -14.95
C PHE A 93 11.43 7.73 -14.71
N SER A 94 12.23 8.49 -15.47
CA SER A 94 13.69 8.56 -15.28
C SER A 94 14.12 9.25 -13.99
N GLU A 95 13.23 10.07 -13.41
CA GLU A 95 13.49 10.75 -12.12
C GLU A 95 13.13 9.87 -10.92
N LEU A 96 12.42 8.76 -11.16
CA LEU A 96 12.04 7.83 -10.11
C LEU A 96 13.12 6.78 -9.89
N VAL A 97 13.25 6.36 -8.64
CA VAL A 97 14.14 5.25 -8.28
C VAL A 97 13.47 3.93 -8.62
N GLU A 98 14.08 3.15 -9.51
CA GLU A 98 13.63 1.78 -9.79
C GLU A 98 13.71 0.93 -8.51
N ALA A 99 12.66 0.18 -8.22
CA ALA A 99 12.58 -0.64 -7.01
C ALA A 99 13.55 -1.82 -7.11
N ASP A 100 14.27 -2.10 -6.02
CA ASP A 100 15.12 -3.28 -5.96
C ASP A 100 14.29 -4.58 -5.95
N SER A 101 14.92 -5.67 -6.36
CA SER A 101 14.30 -7.00 -6.43
C SER A 101 13.80 -7.51 -5.08
N THR A 102 14.36 -7.05 -3.96
CA THR A 102 13.93 -7.45 -2.62
C THR A 102 12.57 -6.85 -2.29
N ARG A 103 12.36 -5.55 -2.57
CA ARG A 103 11.07 -4.87 -2.39
C ARG A 103 10.00 -5.41 -3.31
N ILE A 104 10.36 -5.67 -4.57
CA ILE A 104 9.43 -6.26 -5.56
C ILE A 104 8.96 -7.64 -5.06
N LYS A 105 9.91 -8.51 -4.70
CA LYS A 105 9.60 -9.84 -4.15
C LYS A 105 8.74 -9.75 -2.90
N LEU A 106 9.05 -8.82 -2.00
CA LEU A 106 8.29 -8.62 -0.77
C LEU A 106 6.82 -8.27 -1.04
N VAL A 107 6.57 -7.33 -1.95
CA VAL A 107 5.19 -6.97 -2.36
C VAL A 107 4.51 -8.15 -3.04
N ALA A 108 5.20 -8.88 -3.91
CA ALA A 108 4.66 -10.06 -4.57
C ALA A 108 4.25 -11.14 -3.55
N ASP A 109 5.10 -11.46 -2.58
CA ASP A 109 4.82 -12.41 -1.51
C ASP A 109 3.60 -11.97 -0.69
N TYR A 110 3.50 -10.68 -0.34
CA TYR A 110 2.32 -10.16 0.36
C TYR A 110 1.05 -10.25 -0.47
N MET A 111 1.11 -9.98 -1.77
CA MET A 111 -0.04 -10.13 -2.65
C MET A 111 -0.54 -11.58 -2.70
N GLN A 112 0.35 -12.57 -2.59
CA GLN A 112 -0.01 -13.99 -2.53
C GLN A 112 -0.56 -14.44 -1.17
N GLU A 113 0.00 -13.92 -0.07
CA GLU A 113 -0.34 -14.35 1.30
C GLU A 113 -1.53 -13.60 1.92
N THR A 114 -1.97 -12.51 1.29
CA THR A 114 -3.09 -11.69 1.77
C THR A 114 -4.36 -11.94 0.98
N ILE A 115 -5.50 -11.91 1.67
CA ILE A 115 -6.83 -11.92 1.06
C ILE A 115 -7.33 -10.50 0.88
N ALA A 116 -8.04 -10.27 -0.22
CA ALA A 116 -8.57 -8.95 -0.57
C ALA A 116 -9.98 -8.75 -0.01
N PHE A 117 -10.17 -7.67 0.74
CA PHE A 117 -11.46 -7.01 0.84
C PHE A 117 -11.53 -5.98 -0.29
N LYS A 118 -12.37 -6.25 -1.30
CA LYS A 118 -12.56 -5.33 -2.42
C LYS A 118 -13.62 -4.31 -2.04
N GLU A 119 -13.25 -3.03 -1.98
CA GLU A 119 -14.23 -1.96 -2.15
C GLU A 119 -14.08 -1.42 -3.56
N LEU A 120 -15.04 -1.75 -4.41
CA LEU A 120 -15.24 -1.01 -5.65
C LEU A 120 -15.86 0.33 -5.26
N SER A 121 -15.24 1.43 -5.68
CA SER A 121 -16.01 2.66 -5.90
C SER A 121 -17.20 2.28 -6.79
N ALA A 122 -18.41 2.69 -6.42
CA ALA A 122 -19.63 2.38 -7.18
C ALA A 122 -19.55 2.84 -8.65
N ASP A 123 -18.65 3.76 -8.96
CA ASP A 123 -18.48 4.38 -10.28
C ASP A 123 -17.17 3.99 -10.97
N TYR A 124 -16.38 3.04 -10.43
CA TYR A 124 -15.14 2.61 -11.08
C TYR A 124 -15.44 1.87 -12.39
N GLN A 125 -15.03 2.47 -13.51
CA GLN A 125 -15.00 1.84 -14.82
C GLN A 125 -13.54 1.61 -15.18
N PRO A 126 -13.06 0.35 -15.30
CA PRO A 126 -11.71 0.10 -15.76
C PRO A 126 -11.55 0.64 -17.18
N ASP A 127 -10.73 1.69 -17.33
CA ASP A 127 -10.25 2.12 -18.64
C ASP A 127 -9.04 1.26 -19.04
N ASN A 128 -9.02 0.78 -20.28
CA ASN A 128 -7.90 0.04 -20.85
C ASN A 128 -6.65 0.93 -21.06
N SER A 129 -6.78 2.25 -20.92
CA SER A 129 -5.66 3.18 -20.86
C SER A 129 -4.95 3.22 -19.49
N ASN A 130 -5.54 2.60 -18.46
CA ASN A 130 -4.93 2.55 -17.12
C ASN A 130 -3.80 1.53 -17.07
N GLU A 131 -2.60 2.00 -16.76
CA GLU A 131 -1.35 1.22 -16.86
C GLU A 131 -0.60 1.10 -15.54
N LEU A 132 -1.04 1.83 -14.51
CA LEU A 132 -0.32 1.93 -13.26
C LEU A 132 -1.04 1.22 -12.12
N GLU A 133 -0.27 0.54 -11.28
CA GLU A 133 -0.75 -0.04 -10.03
C GLU A 133 0.09 0.47 -8.86
N ALA A 134 -0.57 0.96 -7.81
CA ALA A 134 0.09 1.41 -6.60
C ALA A 134 0.00 0.34 -5.51
N PHE A 135 1.10 0.11 -4.81
CA PHE A 135 1.19 -0.78 -3.65
C PHE A 135 1.59 0.03 -2.43
N TYR A 136 0.72 0.04 -1.42
CA TYR A 136 1.00 0.55 -0.09
C TYR A 136 1.10 -0.63 0.86
N VAL A 137 2.30 -0.93 1.37
CA VAL A 137 2.49 -1.91 2.44
C VAL A 137 2.68 -1.16 3.75
N GLY A 138 1.74 -1.34 4.66
CA GLY A 138 1.75 -0.63 5.94
C GLY A 138 0.65 -1.13 6.86
N GLY A 139 0.17 -0.25 7.72
CA GLY A 139 -1.01 -0.57 8.50
C GLY A 139 -1.53 0.63 9.28
N ILE A 140 -2.73 0.50 9.86
CA ILE A 140 -3.37 1.57 10.65
C ILE A 140 -2.43 2.14 11.73
N TRP A 141 -1.60 1.28 12.30
CA TRP A 141 -0.61 1.61 13.32
C TRP A 141 0.51 2.54 12.85
N THR A 142 0.71 2.73 11.54
CA THR A 142 1.60 3.80 11.01
C THR A 142 1.03 5.20 11.31
N GLY A 143 -0.26 5.28 11.65
CA GLY A 143 -0.88 6.48 12.16
C GLY A 143 -1.33 7.46 11.08
N LYS A 144 -2.11 8.47 11.49
CA LYS A 144 -2.75 9.42 10.56
C LYS A 144 -1.76 10.32 9.84
N LYS A 145 -0.63 10.66 10.46
CA LYS A 145 0.39 11.55 9.88
C LYS A 145 1.02 10.93 8.63
N LEU A 146 1.51 9.68 8.76
CA LEU A 146 2.06 8.93 7.64
C LEU A 146 1.03 8.71 6.54
N ARG A 147 -0.20 8.32 6.90
CA ARG A 147 -1.30 8.19 5.94
C ARG A 147 -1.55 9.45 5.12
N LYS A 148 -1.57 10.63 5.77
CA LYS A 148 -1.76 11.90 5.07
C LYS A 148 -0.61 12.20 4.12
N ARG A 149 0.62 11.93 4.55
CA ARG A 149 1.80 12.11 3.70
C ARG A 149 1.73 11.26 2.44
N VAL A 150 1.27 10.01 2.54
CA VAL A 150 1.18 9.11 1.38
C VAL A 150 -0.12 9.25 0.59
N GLN A 151 -1.01 10.16 0.98
CA GLN A 151 -2.28 10.37 0.29
C GLN A 151 -2.14 10.82 -1.18
N PRO A 152 -1.16 11.65 -1.57
CA PRO A 152 -1.01 12.12 -2.96
C PRO A 152 -0.95 11.02 -4.02
N ILE A 153 -0.65 9.75 -3.67
CA ILE A 153 -0.71 8.64 -4.62
C ILE A 153 -2.09 8.48 -5.27
N THR A 154 -3.16 8.98 -4.65
CA THR A 154 -4.52 8.95 -5.21
C THR A 154 -4.70 9.90 -6.40
N GLU A 155 -3.76 10.84 -6.58
CA GLU A 155 -3.77 11.87 -7.62
C GLU A 155 -2.98 11.45 -8.87
N ILE A 156 -2.37 10.26 -8.85
CA ILE A 156 -1.69 9.68 -10.02
C ILE A 156 -2.72 9.41 -11.13
N GLU A 157 -2.45 9.93 -12.32
CA GLU A 157 -3.23 9.70 -13.52
C GLU A 157 -3.01 8.28 -14.07
N ASN A 158 -4.02 7.71 -14.75
CA ASN A 158 -4.01 6.35 -15.31
C ASN A 158 -3.76 5.24 -14.28
N LEU A 159 -4.03 5.52 -13.01
CA LEU A 159 -3.91 4.55 -11.93
C LEU A 159 -5.08 3.56 -11.98
N ARG A 160 -4.78 2.33 -12.39
CA ARG A 160 -5.76 1.24 -12.42
C ARG A 160 -6.20 0.85 -11.01
N SER A 161 -5.25 0.72 -10.10
CA SER A 161 -5.52 0.14 -8.78
C SER A 161 -4.58 0.65 -7.69
N ILE A 162 -5.12 0.75 -6.48
CA ILE A 162 -4.36 0.95 -5.24
C ILE A 162 -4.55 -0.28 -4.35
N TYR A 163 -3.47 -1.00 -4.10
CA TYR A 163 -3.42 -2.14 -3.20
C TYR A 163 -2.91 -1.67 -1.82
N LEU A 164 -3.83 -1.57 -0.87
CA LEU A 164 -3.56 -1.23 0.53
C LEU A 164 -3.33 -2.52 1.32
N ILE A 165 -2.08 -2.94 1.44
CA ILE A 165 -1.66 -4.16 2.14
C ILE A 165 -1.52 -3.84 3.63
N GLU A 166 -2.53 -4.23 4.40
CA GLU A 166 -2.64 -4.05 5.85
C GLU A 166 -1.89 -5.17 6.60
N LEU A 167 -0.83 -4.77 7.28
CA LEU A 167 0.05 -5.61 8.11
C LEU A 167 -0.53 -5.91 9.49
N SER A 168 -1.85 -5.99 9.59
CA SER A 168 -2.54 -6.51 10.76
C SER A 168 -3.52 -7.59 10.32
N LYS A 169 -3.78 -8.56 11.20
CA LYS A 169 -4.80 -9.57 10.97
C LYS A 169 -6.18 -8.94 11.13
N LEU A 170 -7.13 -9.42 10.33
CA LEU A 170 -8.53 -9.03 10.52
C LEU A 170 -9.04 -9.60 11.84
N GLU A 171 -9.54 -8.73 12.71
CA GLU A 171 -10.20 -9.15 13.95
C GLU A 171 -11.37 -10.08 13.59
N ALA A 172 -11.42 -11.26 14.23
CA ALA A 172 -12.53 -12.18 14.04
C ALA A 172 -13.82 -11.53 14.54
N SER A 173 -14.85 -11.49 13.70
CA SER A 173 -16.20 -11.15 14.14
C SER A 173 -16.64 -12.18 15.19
N LYS A 174 -16.84 -11.72 16.43
CA LYS A 174 -17.44 -12.51 17.50
C LYS A 174 -18.87 -12.92 17.17
#